data_AF-A0A5C4MTU1-F1
#
_entry.id   AF-A0A5C4MTU1-F1
#
_cell.length_a   1.000
_cell.length_b   1.000
_cell.length_c   1.000
_cell.angle_alpha   90.00
_cell.angle_beta   90.00
_cell.angle_gamma   90.00
#
_symmetry.space_group_name_H-M   'P 1'
#
loop_
_entity.id
_entity.type
_entity.pdbx_description
1 polymer ?
#
loop_
_entity_poly.entity_id
_entity_poly.type
_entity_poly.pdbx_seq_one_letter_code
_entity_poly.pdbx_strand_id
1 'polypeptide(L)'
;MPLKSIVVIDQGDIVEVLDERPYRRLPDGQLGIAYRRRVRRVVQAGDVAAILLQADSYPKELCPPTQECPSIMVIPIGASDADLPNLSRSDPSSLQHLWLNCLRCLADSARKSEHHRAQRLLDLIEEEWEKRGRFRWPNTNSAPGLGLTTVFFPYKEGMLSYLGYRVGVTAGEQDEIRHAILDRIFRGRLPPLNDADYMRSWGAPGSPGRLKKMADSIAAFCVAAKRDGRPSKKVAIEDWDADLNRLYSAYYRGHFGFIWPSTRPS
;
A
#
# COMPACT_ATOMS: atom_id res chain seq x y z
N MET A 1 -9.53 2.58 10.18
CA MET A 1 -9.86 1.20 10.56
C MET A 1 -8.94 0.81 11.71
N PRO A 2 -9.42 0.14 12.77
CA PRO A 2 -8.52 -0.46 13.74
C PRO A 2 -7.67 -1.53 13.03
N LEU A 3 -6.36 -1.55 13.31
CA LEU A 3 -5.46 -2.58 12.79
C LEU A 3 -5.84 -3.91 13.46
N LYS A 4 -5.94 -4.98 12.66
CA LYS A 4 -6.51 -6.27 13.08
C LYS A 4 -5.65 -7.05 14.08
N SER A 5 -4.40 -6.66 14.29
CA SER A 5 -3.47 -7.38 15.17
C SER A 5 -2.38 -6.44 15.68
N ILE A 6 -2.01 -6.59 16.96
CA ILE A 6 -0.94 -5.81 17.59
C ILE A 6 0.18 -6.77 18.01
N VAL A 7 1.41 -6.51 17.59
CA VAL A 7 2.56 -7.38 17.88
C VAL A 7 3.36 -6.82 19.05
N VAL A 8 3.70 -7.68 19.99
CA VAL A 8 4.60 -7.38 21.11
C VAL A 8 5.98 -7.87 20.76
N ILE A 9 6.95 -6.95 20.78
CA ILE A 9 8.34 -7.24 20.41
C ILE A 9 9.22 -7.06 21.65
N ASP A 10 10.07 -8.05 21.91
CA ASP A 10 11.11 -8.00 22.92
C ASP A 10 12.46 -8.32 22.30
N GLN A 11 13.47 -7.46 22.51
CA GLN A 11 14.82 -7.62 21.97
C GLN A 11 14.92 -7.91 20.46
N GLY A 12 13.88 -7.56 19.68
CA GLY A 12 13.80 -7.78 18.24
C GLY A 12 12.95 -8.99 17.83
N ASP A 13 12.54 -9.84 18.78
CA ASP A 13 11.70 -11.00 18.54
C ASP A 13 10.23 -10.74 18.85
N ILE A 14 9.35 -11.35 18.07
CA ILE A 14 7.91 -11.33 18.34
C ILE A 14 7.61 -12.31 19.48
N VAL A 15 7.14 -11.79 20.61
CA VAL A 15 6.84 -12.60 21.80
C VAL A 15 5.35 -12.85 22.00
N GLU A 16 4.49 -11.98 21.47
CA GLU A 16 3.03 -12.10 21.64
C GLU A 16 2.30 -11.34 20.53
N VAL A 17 1.10 -11.80 20.16
CA VAL A 17 0.18 -11.08 19.28
C VAL A 17 -1.11 -10.85 20.03
N LEU A 18 -1.50 -9.59 20.17
CA LEU A 18 -2.72 -9.18 20.85
C LEU A 18 -3.84 -8.97 19.84
N ASP A 19 -5.03 -9.42 20.22
CA ASP A 19 -6.29 -9.05 19.57
C ASP A 19 -6.55 -7.54 19.70
N GLU A 20 -7.50 -7.01 18.91
CA GLU A 20 -7.83 -5.58 18.84
C GLU A 20 -7.93 -4.93 20.23
N ARG A 21 -6.98 -4.02 20.53
CA ARG A 21 -6.99 -3.20 21.74
C ARG A 21 -7.32 -1.76 21.38
N PRO A 22 -8.08 -1.04 22.22
CA PRO A 22 -8.29 0.39 22.04
C PRO A 22 -6.96 1.14 22.23
N TYR A 23 -6.69 2.08 21.33
CA TYR A 23 -5.59 3.02 21.47
C TYR A 23 -5.82 3.93 22.68
N ARG A 24 -4.72 4.43 23.24
CA ARG A 24 -4.70 5.38 24.34
C ARG A 24 -3.77 6.53 24.00
N ARG A 25 -4.13 7.74 24.41
CA ARG A 25 -3.27 8.90 24.27
C ARG A 25 -2.27 8.92 25.43
N LEU A 26 -0.99 9.00 25.11
CA LEU A 26 0.09 9.12 26.07
C LEU A 26 0.23 10.59 26.54
N PRO A 27 0.88 10.86 27.69
CA PRO A 27 1.07 12.22 28.21
C PRO A 27 1.85 13.15 27.27
N ASP A 28 2.67 12.60 26.38
CA ASP A 28 3.42 13.32 25.34
C ASP A 28 2.59 13.58 24.07
N GLY A 29 1.31 13.20 24.07
CA GLY A 29 0.38 13.33 22.94
C GLY A 29 0.45 12.19 21.93
N GLN A 30 1.38 11.24 22.04
CA GLN A 30 1.50 10.11 21.12
C GLN A 30 0.47 9.00 21.42
N LEU A 31 0.39 8.01 20.52
CA LEU A 31 -0.49 6.86 20.69
C LEU A 31 0.21 5.69 21.38
N GLY A 32 -0.53 5.04 22.26
CA GLY A 32 -0.09 3.88 23.03
C GLY A 32 -1.15 2.78 23.08
N ILE A 33 -0.72 1.57 23.40
CA ILE A 33 -1.60 0.42 23.64
C ILE A 33 -1.34 -0.12 25.04
N ALA A 34 -2.43 -0.48 25.73
CA ALA A 34 -2.33 -1.11 27.04
C ALA A 34 -1.78 -2.53 26.91
N TYR A 35 -0.65 -2.78 27.56
CA TYR A 35 -0.07 -4.11 27.71
C TYR A 35 0.23 -4.36 29.18
N ARG A 36 -0.42 -5.40 29.74
CA ARG A 36 -0.46 -5.66 31.18
C ARG A 36 -0.95 -4.42 31.95
N ARG A 37 -0.19 -3.93 32.93
CA ARG A 37 -0.56 -2.77 33.78
C ARG A 37 -0.03 -1.43 33.27
N ARG A 38 0.56 -1.38 32.07
CA ARG A 38 1.16 -0.18 31.51
C ARG A 38 0.66 0.08 30.10
N VAL A 39 0.81 1.31 29.64
CA VAL A 39 0.54 1.70 28.25
C VAL A 39 1.89 1.96 27.60
N ARG A 40 2.13 1.26 26.50
CA ARG A 40 3.37 1.34 25.73
C ARG A 40 3.11 2.07 24.44
N ARG A 41 4.08 2.87 24.02
CA ARG A 41 4.02 3.58 22.75
C ARG A 41 3.87 2.61 21.59
N VAL A 42 2.97 2.93 20.68
CA VAL A 42 2.79 2.19 19.44
C VAL A 42 3.85 2.61 18.45
N VAL A 43 4.52 1.63 17.88
CA VAL A 43 5.42 1.77 16.75
C VAL A 43 4.74 1.04 15.60
N GLN A 44 4.32 1.75 14.56
CA GLN A 44 3.62 1.12 13.44
C GLN A 44 4.62 0.54 12.45
N ALA A 45 4.55 -0.78 12.22
CA ALA A 45 5.28 -1.48 11.17
C ALA A 45 4.28 -1.91 10.09
N GLY A 46 3.97 -0.98 9.18
CA GLY A 46 3.01 -1.20 8.11
C GLY A 46 1.56 -1.35 8.61
N ASP A 47 0.90 -2.45 8.28
CA ASP A 47 -0.48 -2.75 8.70
C ASP A 47 -0.58 -3.38 10.11
N VAL A 48 0.54 -3.43 10.84
CA VAL A 48 0.60 -4.00 12.18
C VAL A 48 1.08 -2.94 13.15
N ALA A 49 0.29 -2.72 14.21
CA ALA A 49 0.75 -1.94 15.35
C ALA A 49 1.71 -2.82 16.15
N ALA A 50 2.90 -2.32 16.47
CA ALA A 50 3.82 -3.00 17.36
C ALA A 50 4.02 -2.20 18.65
N ILE A 51 4.32 -2.88 19.75
CA ILE A 51 4.83 -2.26 20.97
C ILE A 51 6.17 -2.91 21.33
N LEU A 52 7.16 -2.08 21.67
CA LEU A 52 8.48 -2.54 22.10
C LEU A 52 8.50 -2.64 23.63
N LEU A 53 8.85 -3.80 24.19
CA LEU A 53 8.93 -3.98 25.64
C LEU A 53 10.07 -3.19 26.29
N GLN A 54 11.10 -2.86 25.52
CA GLN A 54 12.26 -2.08 25.96
C GLN A 54 12.02 -0.56 25.92
N ALA A 55 10.91 -0.10 25.31
CA ALA A 55 10.59 1.31 25.23
C ALA A 55 9.92 1.85 26.51
N ASP A 56 9.89 3.17 26.61
CA ASP A 56 9.19 3.88 27.68
C ASP A 56 7.72 3.48 27.77
N SER A 57 7.19 3.52 28.99
CA SER A 57 5.83 3.09 29.29
C SER A 57 5.21 3.93 30.39
N TYR A 58 3.90 4.10 30.32
CA TYR A 58 3.15 4.99 31.19
C TYR A 58 2.14 4.21 32.04
N PRO A 59 1.82 4.68 33.25
CA PRO A 59 0.67 4.20 34.02
C PRO A 59 -0.62 4.34 33.21
N LYS A 60 -1.50 3.35 33.29
CA LYS A 60 -2.75 3.29 32.51
C LYS A 60 -3.71 4.42 32.86
N GLU A 61 -3.63 4.91 34.08
CA GLU A 61 -4.43 5.98 34.67
C GLU A 61 -4.16 7.33 34.00
N LEU A 62 -2.94 7.53 33.49
CA LEU A 62 -2.51 8.75 32.80
C LEU A 62 -2.81 8.74 31.30
N CYS A 63 -3.35 7.64 30.77
CA CYS A 63 -3.48 7.43 29.32
C CYS A 63 -4.94 7.17 28.94
N PRO A 64 -5.75 8.21 28.65
CA PRO A 64 -7.16 8.03 28.30
C PRO A 64 -7.32 7.25 26.98
N PRO A 65 -8.36 6.40 26.85
CA PRO A 65 -8.68 5.75 25.59
C PRO A 65 -9.04 6.77 24.51
N THR A 66 -8.65 6.50 23.26
CA THR A 66 -8.97 7.33 22.10
C THR A 66 -9.48 6.46 20.95
N GLN A 67 -10.34 7.04 20.12
CA GLN A 67 -10.79 6.44 18.86
C GLN A 67 -9.86 6.78 17.68
N GLU A 68 -8.83 7.59 17.93
CA GLU A 68 -7.80 7.86 16.95
C GLU A 68 -7.07 6.56 16.61
N CYS A 69 -7.23 6.14 15.35
CA CYS A 69 -6.28 5.22 14.75
C CYS A 69 -4.99 6.00 14.48
N PRO A 70 -3.81 5.36 14.57
CA PRO A 70 -2.63 5.91 13.94
C PRO A 70 -2.88 5.95 12.44
N SER A 71 -3.45 7.05 11.97
CA SER A 71 -2.94 7.62 10.75
C SER A 71 -1.52 8.00 11.08
N ILE A 72 -0.59 7.71 10.17
CA ILE A 72 0.78 8.20 10.18
C ILE A 72 1.80 7.25 10.80
N MET A 73 2.46 6.56 9.89
CA MET A 73 3.76 5.93 10.05
C MET A 73 4.81 6.97 10.45
N VAL A 74 5.59 6.66 11.49
CA VAL A 74 6.78 7.40 11.88
C VAL A 74 7.90 6.97 10.93
N ILE A 75 8.25 7.81 9.94
CA ILE A 75 9.62 7.82 9.43
C ILE A 75 10.46 8.29 10.64
N PRO A 76 11.43 7.53 11.17
CA PRO A 76 12.16 7.93 12.36
C PRO A 76 12.76 9.32 12.14
N ILE A 77 12.16 10.32 12.80
CA ILE A 77 12.59 11.71 12.75
C ILE A 77 13.92 11.78 13.50
N GLY A 78 15.03 11.72 12.76
CA GLY A 78 16.39 11.77 13.32
C GLY A 78 17.31 10.62 12.89
N ALA A 79 16.78 9.58 12.23
CA ALA A 79 17.57 8.49 11.67
C ALA A 79 18.56 9.01 10.60
N SER A 80 19.84 8.69 10.77
CA SER A 80 20.87 8.85 9.76
C SER A 80 20.64 7.88 8.60
N ASP A 81 21.36 8.03 7.49
CA ASP A 81 21.31 7.06 6.38
C ASP A 81 21.66 5.62 6.82
N ALA A 82 22.40 5.48 7.93
CA ALA A 82 22.76 4.20 8.52
C ALA A 82 21.58 3.52 9.26
N ASP A 83 20.53 4.27 9.59
CA ASP A 83 19.34 3.80 10.29
C ASP A 83 18.19 3.43 9.33
N LEU A 84 18.40 3.54 8.02
CA LEU A 84 17.46 3.03 7.03
C LEU A 84 17.33 1.50 7.20
N PRO A 85 16.10 0.95 7.16
CA PRO A 85 15.92 -0.49 7.30
C PRO A 85 16.75 -1.25 6.26
N ASN A 86 17.33 -2.37 6.65
CA ASN A 86 18.03 -3.24 5.73
C ASN A 86 17.04 -3.83 4.72
N LEU A 87 16.84 -3.11 3.62
CA LEU A 87 15.81 -3.41 2.62
C LEU A 87 15.98 -4.80 2.03
N SER A 88 17.21 -5.31 1.93
CA SER A 88 17.49 -6.65 1.40
C SER A 88 17.01 -7.78 2.32
N ARG A 89 16.86 -7.53 3.63
CA ARG A 89 16.32 -8.49 4.60
C ARG A 89 14.83 -8.32 4.88
N SER A 90 14.23 -7.21 4.47
CA SER A 90 12.79 -6.97 4.66
C SER A 90 11.96 -7.92 3.82
N ASP A 91 10.89 -8.46 4.40
CA ASP A 91 9.91 -9.26 3.66
C ASP A 91 9.13 -8.37 2.66
N PRO A 92 8.47 -8.97 1.64
CA PRO A 92 7.75 -8.21 0.62
C PRO A 92 6.64 -7.30 1.17
N SER A 93 5.91 -7.71 2.21
CA SER A 93 4.81 -6.91 2.77
C SER A 93 5.35 -5.70 3.54
N SER A 94 6.45 -5.87 4.28
CA SER A 94 7.13 -4.75 4.91
C SER A 94 7.60 -3.70 3.89
N LEU A 95 8.21 -4.12 2.78
CA LEU A 95 8.64 -3.19 1.73
C LEU A 95 7.45 -2.47 1.07
N GLN A 96 6.37 -3.19 0.79
CA GLN A 96 5.13 -2.62 0.26
C GLN A 96 4.56 -1.55 1.19
N HIS A 97 4.48 -1.83 2.49
CA HIS A 97 4.00 -0.87 3.47
C HIS A 97 4.91 0.35 3.59
N LEU A 98 6.23 0.15 3.58
CA LEU A 98 7.20 1.24 3.57
C LEU A 98 7.00 2.15 2.35
N TRP A 99 6.84 1.54 1.17
CA TRP A 99 6.61 2.26 -0.08
C TRP A 99 5.32 3.08 -0.05
N LEU A 100 4.20 2.48 0.38
CA LEU A 100 2.91 3.16 0.44
C LEU A 100 2.94 4.36 1.40
N ASN A 101 3.61 4.21 2.55
CA ASN A 101 3.71 5.30 3.51
C ASN A 101 4.64 6.41 3.03
N CYS A 102 5.68 6.11 2.24
CA CYS A 102 6.46 7.14 1.57
C CYS A 102 5.59 7.97 0.62
N LEU A 103 4.72 7.33 -0.18
CA LEU A 103 3.77 8.04 -1.03
C LEU A 103 2.79 8.91 -0.24
N ARG A 104 2.25 8.40 0.87
CA ARG A 104 1.38 9.18 1.76
C ARG A 104 2.10 10.38 2.38
N CYS A 105 3.38 10.23 2.75
CA CYS A 105 4.21 11.34 3.24
C CYS A 105 4.42 12.40 2.14
N LEU A 106 4.73 11.97 0.91
CA LEU A 106 4.91 12.88 -0.23
C LEU A 106 3.63 13.62 -0.62
N ALA A 107 2.46 12.99 -0.46
CA ALA A 107 1.17 13.62 -0.70
C ALA A 107 0.76 14.60 0.41
N ASP A 108 1.31 14.47 1.63
CA ASP A 108 0.99 15.31 2.77
C ASP A 108 1.85 16.57 2.80
N SER A 109 1.25 17.71 2.46
CA SER A 109 1.92 19.02 2.47
C SER A 109 2.43 19.44 3.85
N ALA A 110 1.83 18.94 4.93
CA ALA A 110 2.27 19.23 6.29
C ALA A 110 3.61 18.56 6.62
N ARG A 111 4.02 17.53 5.86
CA ARG A 111 5.30 16.81 6.02
C ARG A 111 6.34 17.16 4.99
N LYS A 112 6.29 18.37 4.45
CA LYS A 112 7.24 18.85 3.44
C LYS A 112 8.71 18.71 3.86
N SER A 113 9.02 18.84 5.15
CA SER A 113 10.37 18.62 5.69
C SER A 113 10.87 17.18 5.55
N GLU A 114 9.96 16.21 5.44
CA GLU A 114 10.26 14.78 5.31
C GLU A 114 10.28 14.30 3.85
N HIS A 115 9.78 15.10 2.91
CA HIS A 115 9.61 14.71 1.50
C HIS A 115 10.91 14.20 0.86
N HIS A 116 12.04 14.87 1.11
CA HIS A 116 13.32 14.42 0.56
C HIS A 116 13.71 13.02 1.05
N ARG A 117 13.47 12.72 2.33
CA ARG A 117 13.75 11.39 2.91
C ARG A 117 12.79 10.33 2.40
N ALA A 118 11.49 10.66 2.35
CA ALA A 118 10.47 9.77 1.81
C ALA A 118 10.75 9.42 0.34
N GLN A 119 11.15 10.42 -0.47
CA GLN A 119 11.54 10.21 -1.87
C GLN A 119 12.74 9.28 -1.98
N ARG A 120 13.79 9.52 -1.19
CA ARG A 120 14.99 8.68 -1.20
C ARG A 120 14.69 7.23 -0.80
N LEU A 121 13.90 7.02 0.24
CA LEU A 121 13.53 5.68 0.68
C LEU A 121 12.68 4.96 -0.38
N LEU A 122 11.77 5.68 -1.02
CA LEU A 122 10.95 5.16 -2.11
C LEU A 122 11.80 4.70 -3.30
N ASP A 123 12.80 5.49 -3.69
CA ASP A 123 13.73 5.12 -4.78
C ASP A 123 14.56 3.88 -4.41
N LEU A 124 15.04 3.78 -3.16
CA LEU A 124 15.78 2.61 -2.67
C LEU A 124 14.92 1.34 -2.64
N ILE A 125 13.64 1.44 -2.24
CA ILE A 125 12.71 0.29 -2.26
C ILE A 125 12.49 -0.19 -3.69
N GLU A 126 12.33 0.73 -4.63
CA GLU A 126 12.12 0.39 -6.03
C GLU A 126 13.36 -0.23 -6.69
N GLU A 127 14.56 0.25 -6.35
CA GLU A 127 15.81 -0.41 -6.72
C GLU A 127 15.89 -1.83 -6.16
N GLU A 128 15.48 -2.03 -4.89
CA GLU A 128 15.46 -3.33 -4.26
C GLU A 128 14.46 -4.27 -4.95
N TRP A 129 13.29 -3.79 -5.37
CA TRP A 129 12.34 -4.55 -6.18
C TRP A 129 12.92 -4.96 -7.53
N GLU A 130 13.64 -4.08 -8.22
CA GLU A 130 14.31 -4.44 -9.47
C GLU A 130 15.37 -5.52 -9.24
N LYS A 131 16.18 -5.41 -8.18
CA LYS A 131 17.18 -6.43 -7.81
C LYS A 131 16.50 -7.78 -7.55
N ARG A 132 15.41 -7.79 -6.77
CA ARG A 132 14.64 -9.00 -6.46
C ARG A 132 13.94 -9.57 -7.69
N GLY A 133 13.47 -8.75 -8.62
CA GLY A 133 12.89 -9.23 -9.88
C GLY A 133 13.90 -9.94 -10.79
N ARG A 134 15.20 -9.64 -10.65
CA ARG A 134 16.28 -10.37 -11.34
C ARG A 134 16.63 -11.69 -10.65
N PHE A 135 16.30 -11.86 -9.37
CA PHE A 135 16.54 -13.07 -8.60
C PHE A 135 15.28 -13.95 -8.52
N ARG A 136 15.37 -15.20 -8.98
CA ARG A 136 14.23 -16.11 -8.99
C ARG A 136 14.04 -16.73 -7.60
N TRP A 137 13.13 -16.19 -6.79
CA TRP A 137 12.75 -16.83 -5.53
C TRP A 137 11.98 -18.13 -5.82
N PRO A 138 12.22 -19.25 -5.11
CA PRO A 138 11.45 -20.47 -5.30
C PRO A 138 9.98 -20.24 -4.89
N ASN A 139 9.06 -20.47 -5.82
CA ASN A 139 7.63 -20.36 -5.60
C ASN A 139 7.06 -21.71 -5.12
N THR A 140 6.16 -21.68 -4.12
CA THR A 140 5.55 -22.86 -3.49
C THR A 140 4.13 -23.19 -3.97
N ASN A 141 3.65 -22.63 -5.10
CA ASN A 141 2.28 -22.88 -5.58
C ASN A 141 2.24 -23.64 -6.91
N SER A 142 1.62 -24.83 -6.86
CA SER A 142 1.27 -25.70 -7.98
C SER A 142 0.13 -25.12 -8.82
N ALA A 143 0.19 -25.33 -10.15
CA ALA A 143 -0.82 -24.88 -11.11
C ALA A 143 -2.13 -25.70 -11.04
N PRO A 144 -3.26 -25.09 -11.42
CA PRO A 144 -4.28 -25.84 -12.16
C PRO A 144 -4.88 -25.09 -13.37
N GLY A 145 -4.96 -25.83 -14.49
CA GLY A 145 -6.15 -25.98 -15.36
C GLY A 145 -6.59 -24.83 -16.28
N LEU A 146 -6.43 -25.03 -17.59
CA LEU A 146 -6.99 -24.22 -18.69
C LEU A 146 -8.53 -24.09 -18.65
N GLY A 147 -9.06 -22.91 -19.00
CA GLY A 147 -10.44 -22.66 -19.40
C GLY A 147 -10.66 -21.20 -19.85
N LEU A 148 -11.02 -20.99 -21.13
CA LEU A 148 -11.08 -19.69 -21.82
C LEU A 148 -12.31 -18.83 -21.46
N THR A 149 -12.14 -17.51 -21.70
CA THR A 149 -13.11 -16.38 -21.77
C THR A 149 -13.60 -15.75 -20.46
N THR A 150 -13.52 -14.41 -20.41
CA THR A 150 -13.59 -13.48 -19.25
C THR A 150 -12.19 -13.14 -18.73
N VAL A 151 -11.92 -11.87 -18.46
CA VAL A 151 -10.62 -11.38 -17.95
C VAL A 151 -10.36 -12.03 -16.59
N PHE A 152 -9.81 -13.23 -16.61
CA PHE A 152 -9.48 -14.02 -15.45
C PHE A 152 -8.22 -13.40 -14.85
N PHE A 153 -8.28 -12.98 -13.59
CA PHE A 153 -7.09 -12.69 -12.81
C PHE A 153 -6.73 -13.98 -12.06
N PRO A 154 -5.82 -14.82 -12.59
CA PRO A 154 -5.53 -16.13 -11.99
C PRO A 154 -4.74 -16.04 -10.67
N TYR A 155 -4.47 -14.84 -10.17
CA TYR A 155 -3.64 -14.59 -9.00
C TYR A 155 -4.48 -14.10 -7.82
N LYS A 156 -4.13 -14.56 -6.61
CA LYS A 156 -4.81 -14.20 -5.35
C LYS A 156 -4.80 -12.68 -5.08
N GLU A 157 -3.82 -11.97 -5.62
CA GLU A 157 -3.72 -10.51 -5.55
C GLU A 157 -3.14 -9.93 -6.85
N GLY A 158 -3.70 -8.80 -7.32
CA GLY A 158 -3.19 -8.05 -8.46
C GLY A 158 -2.34 -6.85 -8.05
N MET A 159 -1.45 -6.39 -8.94
CA MET A 159 -0.51 -5.29 -8.71
C MET A 159 -1.14 -4.01 -8.12
N LEU A 160 -2.33 -3.62 -8.58
CA LEU A 160 -3.03 -2.44 -8.05
C LEU A 160 -3.37 -2.63 -6.57
N SER A 161 -3.99 -3.76 -6.21
CA SER A 161 -4.29 -4.09 -4.81
C SER A 161 -3.02 -4.21 -3.97
N TYR A 162 -2.01 -4.90 -4.50
CA TYR A 162 -0.72 -5.06 -3.83
C TYR A 162 -0.07 -3.70 -3.56
N LEU A 163 -0.14 -2.73 -4.47
CA LEU A 163 0.40 -1.39 -4.22
C LEU A 163 -0.54 -0.47 -3.43
N GLY A 164 -1.61 -1.02 -2.84
CA GLY A 164 -2.51 -0.27 -1.96
C GLY A 164 -3.49 0.63 -2.70
N TYR A 165 -3.63 0.50 -4.02
CA TYR A 165 -4.66 1.22 -4.77
C TYR A 165 -6.05 0.71 -4.37
N ARG A 166 -6.81 1.56 -3.66
CA ARG A 166 -8.16 1.26 -3.16
C ARG A 166 -9.08 2.44 -3.40
N VAL A 167 -10.34 2.12 -3.71
CA VAL A 167 -11.42 3.08 -3.98
C VAL A 167 -12.64 2.83 -3.09
N GLY A 168 -13.56 3.78 -3.05
CA GLY A 168 -14.84 3.66 -2.36
C GLY A 168 -14.80 4.08 -0.89
N VAL A 169 -15.99 4.13 -0.27
CA VAL A 169 -16.19 4.80 1.03
C VAL A 169 -15.44 4.14 2.20
N THR A 170 -15.39 2.81 2.24
CA THR A 170 -14.97 2.09 3.46
C THR A 170 -13.45 2.02 3.63
N ALA A 171 -12.72 1.86 2.55
CA ALA A 171 -11.27 1.66 2.55
C ALA A 171 -10.57 2.33 1.36
N GLY A 172 -11.24 3.28 0.70
CA GLY A 172 -10.66 4.05 -0.39
C GLY A 172 -9.62 5.03 0.12
N GLU A 173 -8.55 5.17 -0.67
CA GLU A 173 -7.56 6.22 -0.45
C GLU A 173 -8.07 7.55 -1.01
N GLN A 174 -7.53 8.65 -0.50
CA GLN A 174 -7.79 9.99 -1.06
C GLN A 174 -7.26 10.10 -2.50
N ASP A 175 -7.90 10.95 -3.29
CA ASP A 175 -7.58 11.17 -4.72
C ASP A 175 -6.09 11.41 -4.94
N GLU A 176 -5.46 12.26 -4.13
CA GLU A 176 -4.04 12.59 -4.23
C GLU A 176 -3.16 11.34 -4.06
N ILE A 177 -3.49 10.47 -3.11
CA ILE A 177 -2.75 9.23 -2.84
C ILE A 177 -3.01 8.22 -3.96
N ARG A 178 -4.27 8.06 -4.40
CA ARG A 178 -4.60 7.17 -5.53
C ARG A 178 -3.86 7.57 -6.79
N HIS A 179 -3.85 8.86 -7.12
CA HIS A 179 -3.11 9.39 -8.25
C HIS A 179 -1.60 9.22 -8.10
N ALA A 180 -1.03 9.43 -6.90
CA ALA A 180 0.40 9.20 -6.66
C ALA A 180 0.78 7.72 -6.85
N ILE A 181 -0.05 6.79 -6.36
CA ILE A 181 0.13 5.35 -6.59
C ILE A 181 0.08 5.05 -8.10
N LEU A 182 -0.93 5.52 -8.81
CA LEU A 182 -1.07 5.29 -10.25
C LEU A 182 0.09 5.88 -11.06
N ASP A 183 0.50 7.11 -10.75
CA ASP A 183 1.65 7.76 -11.38
C ASP A 183 2.93 6.95 -11.16
N ARG A 184 3.11 6.39 -9.96
CA ARG A 184 4.27 5.56 -9.66
C ARG A 184 4.19 4.17 -10.27
N ILE A 185 3.00 3.57 -10.40
CA ILE A 185 2.82 2.33 -11.17
C ILE A 185 3.17 2.55 -12.64
N PHE A 186 2.81 3.70 -13.20
CA PHE A 186 3.12 3.99 -14.60
C PHE A 186 4.63 4.20 -14.81
N ARG A 187 5.28 5.04 -13.97
CA ARG A 187 6.65 5.51 -14.20
C ARG A 187 7.74 4.72 -13.46
N GLY A 188 7.38 4.05 -12.38
CA GLY A 188 8.31 3.41 -11.45
C GLY A 188 8.58 1.94 -11.73
N ARG A 189 9.47 1.37 -10.92
CA ARG A 189 9.77 -0.06 -10.91
C ARG A 189 8.71 -0.78 -10.09
N LEU A 190 8.21 -1.89 -10.62
CA LEU A 190 7.17 -2.67 -9.94
C LEU A 190 7.80 -3.74 -9.04
N PRO A 191 7.17 -4.06 -7.90
CA PRO A 191 7.55 -5.20 -7.09
C PRO A 191 7.45 -6.49 -7.91
N PRO A 192 8.35 -7.47 -7.69
CA PRO A 192 8.17 -8.79 -8.27
C PRO A 192 6.92 -9.43 -7.67
N LEU A 193 5.90 -9.63 -8.50
CA LEU A 193 4.62 -10.19 -8.10
C LEU A 193 4.21 -11.29 -9.08
N ASN A 194 3.67 -12.39 -8.57
CA ASN A 194 3.24 -13.53 -9.37
C ASN A 194 4.38 -14.11 -10.24
N ASP A 195 4.09 -14.56 -11.46
CA ASP A 195 5.08 -15.15 -12.37
C ASP A 195 5.66 -14.14 -13.39
N ALA A 196 6.64 -14.60 -14.18
CA ALA A 196 7.33 -13.77 -15.15
C ALA A 196 6.42 -13.29 -16.29
N ASP A 197 5.39 -14.06 -16.65
CA ASP A 197 4.46 -13.71 -17.73
C ASP A 197 3.48 -12.63 -17.25
N TYR A 198 3.04 -12.72 -15.99
CA TYR A 198 2.30 -11.66 -15.31
C TYR A 198 3.09 -10.36 -15.33
N MET A 199 4.35 -10.39 -14.88
CA MET A 199 5.20 -9.20 -14.85
C MET A 199 5.48 -8.65 -16.25
N ARG A 200 5.66 -9.52 -17.26
CA ARG A 200 5.80 -9.08 -18.65
C ARG A 200 4.54 -8.38 -19.17
N SER A 201 3.35 -8.81 -18.74
CA SER A 201 2.08 -8.19 -19.11
C SER A 201 1.92 -6.75 -18.61
N TRP A 202 2.67 -6.35 -17.57
CA TRP A 202 2.72 -4.98 -17.09
C TRP A 202 3.64 -4.09 -17.94
N GLY A 203 4.48 -4.62 -18.81
CA GLY A 203 5.34 -3.84 -19.69
C GLY A 203 6.41 -3.01 -18.95
N ALA A 204 7.22 -2.28 -19.71
CA ALA A 204 8.27 -1.40 -19.15
C ALA A 204 7.68 -0.12 -18.53
N PRO A 205 8.39 0.53 -17.59
CA PRO A 205 7.97 1.82 -17.05
C PRO A 205 7.75 2.87 -18.16
N GLY A 206 6.68 3.66 -18.06
CA GLY A 206 6.32 4.71 -19.01
C GLY A 206 5.82 4.19 -20.37
N SER A 207 5.70 2.88 -20.56
CA SER A 207 5.36 2.30 -21.86
C SER A 207 3.85 2.30 -22.14
N PRO A 208 3.43 2.28 -23.43
CA PRO A 208 2.03 2.10 -23.78
C PRO A 208 1.43 0.82 -23.19
N GLY A 209 2.21 -0.26 -23.11
CA GLY A 209 1.79 -1.53 -22.52
C GLY A 209 1.45 -1.40 -21.03
N ARG A 210 2.26 -0.66 -20.26
CA ARG A 210 2.01 -0.36 -18.85
C ARG A 210 0.72 0.42 -18.66
N LEU A 211 0.54 1.50 -19.43
CA LEU A 211 -0.67 2.32 -19.36
C LEU A 211 -1.91 1.51 -19.73
N LYS A 212 -1.84 0.74 -20.82
CA LYS A 212 -2.95 -0.11 -21.26
C LYS A 212 -3.32 -1.13 -20.18
N LYS A 213 -2.34 -1.82 -19.57
CA LYS A 213 -2.60 -2.79 -18.50
C LYS A 213 -3.28 -2.16 -17.29
N MET A 214 -2.85 -0.96 -16.88
CA MET A 214 -3.49 -0.20 -15.81
C MET A 214 -4.93 0.16 -16.17
N ALA A 215 -5.14 0.79 -17.33
CA ALA A 215 -6.45 1.27 -17.77
C ALA A 215 -7.44 0.11 -17.92
N ASP A 216 -7.03 -1.00 -18.55
CA ASP A 216 -7.88 -2.19 -18.73
C ASP A 216 -8.27 -2.79 -17.37
N SER A 217 -7.35 -2.83 -16.41
CA SER A 217 -7.63 -3.36 -15.06
C SER A 217 -8.67 -2.50 -14.32
N ILE A 218 -8.50 -1.18 -14.32
CA ILE A 218 -9.43 -0.25 -13.67
C ILE A 218 -10.80 -0.29 -14.36
N ALA A 219 -10.83 -0.28 -15.69
CA ALA A 219 -12.07 -0.36 -16.45
C ALA A 219 -12.82 -1.66 -16.19
N ALA A 220 -12.12 -2.79 -16.08
CA ALA A 220 -12.73 -4.07 -15.72
C ALA A 220 -13.38 -4.02 -14.33
N PHE A 221 -12.74 -3.40 -13.33
CA PHE A 221 -13.34 -3.22 -12.00
C PHE A 221 -14.60 -2.35 -12.06
N CYS A 222 -14.54 -1.24 -12.80
CA CYS A 222 -15.67 -0.33 -12.97
C CYS A 222 -16.86 -1.01 -13.66
N VAL A 223 -16.63 -1.74 -14.77
CA VAL A 223 -17.67 -2.48 -15.49
C VAL A 223 -18.28 -3.56 -14.61
N ALA A 224 -17.46 -4.32 -13.87
CA ALA A 224 -17.94 -5.36 -12.96
C ALA A 224 -18.85 -4.76 -11.87
N ALA A 225 -18.45 -3.64 -11.27
CA ALA A 225 -19.26 -2.97 -10.25
C ALA A 225 -20.55 -2.34 -10.81
N LYS A 226 -20.51 -1.78 -12.03
CA LYS A 226 -21.71 -1.28 -12.71
C LYS A 226 -22.71 -2.38 -13.00
N ARG A 227 -22.25 -3.57 -13.42
CA ARG A 227 -23.10 -4.75 -13.64
C ARG A 227 -23.70 -5.29 -12.35
N ASP A 228 -22.94 -5.26 -11.26
CA ASP A 228 -23.37 -5.70 -9.94
C ASP A 228 -24.48 -4.81 -9.35
N GLY A 229 -24.50 -3.51 -9.71
CA GLY A 229 -25.64 -2.61 -9.47
C GLY A 229 -25.90 -2.23 -8.01
N ARG A 230 -25.08 -2.70 -7.05
CA ARG A 230 -25.25 -2.38 -5.62
C ARG A 230 -24.97 -0.90 -5.34
N PRO A 231 -25.86 -0.19 -4.62
CA PRO A 231 -25.66 1.23 -4.28
C PRO A 231 -24.35 1.51 -3.52
N SER A 232 -23.86 0.55 -2.73
CA SER A 232 -22.60 0.67 -1.98
C SER A 232 -21.36 0.78 -2.88
N LYS A 233 -21.47 0.46 -4.17
CA LYS A 233 -20.39 0.57 -5.16
C LYS A 233 -20.34 1.92 -5.88
N LYS A 234 -21.33 2.81 -5.67
CA LYS A 234 -21.45 4.07 -6.40
C LYS A 234 -20.17 4.93 -6.31
N VAL A 235 -19.64 5.14 -5.10
CA VAL A 235 -18.43 5.94 -4.91
C VAL A 235 -17.20 5.28 -5.55
N ALA A 236 -17.05 3.96 -5.43
CA ALA A 236 -15.96 3.24 -6.08
C ALA A 236 -16.02 3.37 -7.62
N ILE A 237 -17.23 3.37 -8.20
CA ILE A 237 -17.45 3.61 -9.63
C ILE A 237 -17.02 5.02 -10.03
N GLU A 238 -17.42 6.02 -9.25
CA GLU A 238 -17.03 7.43 -9.46
C GLU A 238 -15.50 7.60 -9.39
N ASP A 239 -14.86 7.01 -8.38
CA ASP A 239 -13.40 7.02 -8.22
C ASP A 239 -12.68 6.37 -9.40
N TRP A 240 -13.12 5.18 -9.85
CA TRP A 240 -12.54 4.49 -11.01
C TRP A 240 -12.71 5.28 -12.31
N ASP A 241 -13.88 5.87 -12.54
CA ASP A 241 -14.12 6.70 -13.73
C ASP A 241 -13.25 7.97 -13.68
N ALA A 242 -13.09 8.61 -12.51
CA ALA A 242 -12.20 9.76 -12.32
C ALA A 242 -10.73 9.41 -12.59
N ASP A 243 -10.25 8.26 -12.07
CA ASP A 243 -8.89 7.79 -12.30
C ASP A 243 -8.58 7.50 -13.75
N LEU A 244 -9.51 6.86 -14.46
CA LEU A 244 -9.36 6.61 -15.89
C LEU A 244 -9.26 7.93 -16.66
N ASN A 245 -10.09 8.92 -16.34
CA ASN A 245 -10.01 10.24 -16.96
C ASN A 245 -8.68 10.95 -16.66
N ARG A 246 -8.17 10.80 -15.44
CA ARG A 246 -6.86 11.31 -15.05
C ARG A 246 -5.75 10.64 -15.86
N LEU A 247 -5.70 9.30 -15.91
CA LEU A 247 -4.71 8.56 -16.70
C LEU A 247 -4.76 8.90 -18.19
N TYR A 248 -5.97 9.05 -18.73
CA TYR A 248 -6.18 9.45 -20.12
C TYR A 248 -5.54 10.81 -20.39
N SER A 249 -5.85 11.80 -19.55
CA SER A 249 -5.38 13.17 -19.70
C SER A 249 -3.87 13.30 -19.42
N ALA A 250 -3.35 12.51 -18.48
CA ALA A 250 -1.95 12.54 -18.04
C ALA A 250 -0.99 11.91 -19.04
N TYR A 251 -1.39 10.77 -19.62
CA TYR A 251 -0.45 9.85 -20.25
C TYR A 251 -0.89 9.35 -21.62
N TYR A 252 -2.19 9.34 -21.91
CA TYR A 252 -2.68 8.77 -23.16
C TYR A 252 -2.81 9.83 -24.27
N ARG A 253 -3.49 10.94 -23.96
CA ARG A 253 -3.88 11.96 -24.94
C ARG A 253 -2.65 12.54 -25.65
N GLY A 254 -2.52 12.24 -26.94
CA GLY A 254 -1.42 12.73 -27.78
C GLY A 254 -0.10 11.95 -27.67
N HIS A 255 -0.06 10.86 -26.90
CA HIS A 255 1.16 10.07 -26.66
C HIS A 255 1.07 8.63 -27.18
N PHE A 256 -0.11 7.99 -27.11
CA PHE A 256 -0.29 6.58 -27.49
C PHE A 256 -1.51 6.38 -28.40
N GLY A 257 -1.53 5.25 -29.12
CA GLY A 257 -2.54 4.95 -30.15
C GLY A 257 -3.34 3.66 -29.94
N PHE A 258 -3.34 3.08 -28.74
CA PHE A 258 -4.16 1.89 -28.44
C PHE A 258 -5.58 2.29 -28.04
N ILE A 259 -6.59 1.46 -28.33
CA ILE A 259 -7.98 1.77 -27.97
C ILE A 259 -8.12 1.95 -26.45
N TRP A 260 -8.53 3.14 -26.01
CA TRP A 260 -8.80 3.41 -24.59
C TRP A 260 -10.02 2.60 -24.12
N PRO A 261 -9.95 1.94 -22.95
CA PRO A 261 -11.02 1.08 -22.49
C PRO A 261 -12.28 1.87 -22.13
N SER A 262 -13.43 1.26 -22.40
CA SER A 262 -14.75 1.79 -22.03
C SER A 262 -15.19 1.25 -20.68
N THR A 263 -15.82 2.09 -19.85
CA THR A 263 -16.47 1.66 -18.61
C THR A 263 -17.98 1.43 -18.75
N ARG A 264 -18.50 1.43 -19.98
CA ARG A 264 -19.90 1.09 -20.24
C ARG A 264 -20.06 -0.44 -20.28
N PRO A 265 -21.03 -1.02 -19.55
CA PRO A 265 -21.36 -2.42 -19.71
C PRO A 265 -21.79 -2.68 -21.16
N SER A 266 -21.20 -3.72 -21.76
CA SER A 266 -21.72 -4.34 -22.99
C SER A 266 -22.94 -5.19 -22.68
#